data_AF-A0AA47ENE5-F1
#
_entry.id   AF-A0AA47ENE5-F1
#
_cell.length_a   1.000
_cell.length_b   1.000
_cell.length_c   1.000
_cell.angle_alpha   90.00
_cell.angle_beta   90.00
_cell.angle_gamma   90.00
#
_symmetry.space_group_name_H-M   'P 1'
#
loop_
_entity.id
_entity.type
_entity.pdbx_description
1 polymer ?
#
loop_
_entity_poly.entity_id
_entity_poly.type
_entity_poly.pdbx_seq_one_letter_code
_entity_poly.pdbx_strand_id
1 'polypeptide(L)'
;MYYWNKNTEKQTTLEQELYGLDSVKEIYIGTAFFSIDGLRMLKELSEKYKLKKDKIKLFLSAEFTYDKPHKLLTELLQICTVRIFFDRTFHSKVYLIRATNECKLIFGSSNFTSGGFKKNIEFDSIETLDNTELASIDTFFNFCGFRSTLVDGDVIEYYKNNFQIIEDLQNTQKKIRKRLKGYIHQEDALEEDDLEIEDFYFNFEDYKTFFVHNQTRNDVDIRESRKVVQDKILAIHRKIYSSVKKLGVECHWRQDNITSGIIPSVYNKGRVGWIGVRYGKTKAEVTTLNFNSFNAEDLTIGFQKHACLQFCIVPSGFHINLFLAVKHGAIDRAYMHEHMNKLQSKIEEEISKLKGLNMTWEIYDEELDETFQFNFNGENEMPFCKYFEKYDIDGRESYLVIFYKPDNPTIKNIDGICNEIIKYIKLLLPLYNSMVYRPKV
;
A
#
# COMPACT_ATOMS: atom_id res chain seq x y z
N MET A 1 12.81 -31.61 -0.44
CA MET A 1 12.75 -30.32 0.32
C MET A 1 11.42 -29.67 -0.03
N TYR A 2 10.75 -29.02 0.91
CA TYR A 2 9.47 -28.38 0.63
C TYR A 2 9.57 -26.85 0.56
N TYR A 3 8.73 -26.26 -0.29
CA TYR A 3 8.48 -24.83 -0.41
C TYR A 3 6.99 -24.57 -0.16
N TRP A 4 6.62 -23.68 0.76
CA TRP A 4 5.21 -23.49 1.10
C TRP A 4 4.77 -22.07 1.49
N ASN A 5 5.68 -21.10 1.38
CA ASN A 5 5.39 -19.70 1.67
C ASN A 5 6.32 -18.80 0.82
N LYS A 6 7.38 -18.25 1.42
CA LYS A 6 8.38 -17.40 0.75
C LYS A 6 9.70 -18.14 0.48
N ASN A 7 10.10 -19.05 1.37
CA ASN A 7 11.38 -19.73 1.33
C ASN A 7 11.22 -21.22 1.66
N THR A 8 12.22 -22.01 1.30
CA THR A 8 12.41 -23.39 1.75
C THR A 8 12.99 -23.44 3.17
N GLU A 9 13.11 -24.65 3.73
CA GLU A 9 13.84 -24.92 4.98
C GLU A 9 15.30 -24.43 4.96
N LYS A 10 15.90 -24.28 3.77
CA LYS A 10 17.27 -23.77 3.58
C LYS A 10 17.32 -22.26 3.28
N GLN A 11 16.22 -21.53 3.51
CA GLN A 11 16.08 -20.11 3.22
C GLN A 11 16.30 -19.73 1.74
N THR A 12 16.08 -20.67 0.82
CA THR A 12 16.11 -20.41 -0.63
C THR A 12 14.72 -20.15 -1.16
N THR A 13 14.58 -19.31 -2.19
CA THR A 13 13.32 -19.12 -2.93
C THR A 13 13.17 -20.18 -4.01
N LEU A 14 11.94 -20.37 -4.52
CA LEU A 14 11.71 -21.28 -5.65
C LEU A 14 12.50 -20.89 -6.90
N GLU A 15 12.63 -19.59 -7.15
CA GLU A 15 13.43 -19.03 -8.25
C GLU A 15 14.93 -19.36 -8.06
N GLN A 16 15.46 -19.23 -6.84
CA GLN A 16 16.85 -19.62 -6.54
C GLN A 16 17.07 -21.13 -6.74
N GLU A 17 16.11 -21.96 -6.36
CA GLU A 17 16.21 -23.41 -6.56
C GLU A 17 16.17 -23.81 -8.05
N LEU A 18 15.34 -23.12 -8.84
CA LEU A 18 15.29 -23.26 -10.31
C LEU A 18 16.62 -22.85 -10.96
N TYR A 19 17.29 -21.81 -10.43
CA TYR A 19 18.59 -21.36 -10.90
C TYR A 19 19.78 -22.08 -10.24
N GLY A 20 19.57 -23.00 -9.31
CA GLY A 20 20.63 -23.46 -8.41
C GLY A 20 21.60 -24.51 -8.97
N LEU A 21 21.40 -24.98 -10.21
CA LEU A 21 22.22 -26.05 -10.79
C LEU A 21 23.33 -25.51 -11.71
N ASP A 22 24.49 -26.16 -11.68
CA ASP A 22 25.58 -25.90 -12.61
C ASP A 22 25.53 -26.82 -13.83
N SER A 23 26.08 -26.37 -14.96
CA SER A 23 26.25 -27.20 -16.17
C SER A 23 24.94 -27.87 -16.66
N VAL A 24 23.85 -27.10 -16.66
CA VAL A 24 22.53 -27.50 -17.19
C VAL A 24 22.61 -27.79 -18.69
N LYS A 25 22.00 -28.90 -19.11
CA LYS A 25 21.98 -29.39 -20.50
C LYS A 25 20.59 -29.37 -21.12
N GLU A 26 19.55 -29.56 -20.32
CA GLU A 26 18.17 -29.64 -20.81
C GLU A 26 17.17 -29.20 -19.73
N ILE A 27 16.08 -28.56 -20.15
CA ILE A 27 15.03 -28.05 -19.27
C ILE A 27 13.68 -28.49 -19.83
N TYR A 28 12.84 -29.05 -18.97
CA TYR A 28 11.45 -29.41 -19.27
C TYR A 28 10.53 -28.70 -18.29
N ILE A 29 9.54 -27.99 -18.81
CA ILE A 29 8.56 -27.24 -18.03
C ILE A 29 7.17 -27.69 -18.48
N GLY A 30 6.42 -28.31 -17.58
CA GLY A 30 5.00 -28.57 -17.75
C GLY A 30 4.21 -27.68 -16.80
N THR A 31 3.53 -26.67 -17.32
CA THR A 31 2.77 -25.73 -16.48
C THR A 31 1.39 -25.44 -17.05
N ALA A 32 0.39 -25.32 -16.17
CA ALA A 32 -0.98 -25.02 -16.58
C ALA A 32 -1.12 -23.56 -17.00
N PHE A 33 -0.52 -22.65 -16.22
CA PHE A 33 -0.52 -21.20 -16.48
C PHE A 33 0.90 -20.67 -16.61
N PHE A 34 1.09 -19.73 -17.53
CA PHE A 34 2.38 -19.13 -17.85
C PHE A 34 2.20 -17.64 -18.11
N SER A 35 3.02 -16.80 -17.48
CA SER A 35 2.91 -15.33 -17.58
C SER A 35 4.13 -14.70 -18.26
N ILE A 36 4.09 -13.38 -18.46
CA ILE A 36 5.24 -12.61 -18.93
C ILE A 36 6.46 -12.74 -18.01
N ASP A 37 6.26 -12.84 -16.70
CA ASP A 37 7.34 -13.14 -15.74
C ASP A 37 7.90 -14.55 -15.93
N GLY A 38 7.05 -15.51 -16.30
CA GLY A 38 7.49 -16.84 -16.74
C GLY A 38 8.42 -16.74 -17.94
N LEU A 39 8.08 -15.93 -18.93
CA LEU A 39 8.96 -15.68 -20.08
C LEU A 39 10.29 -15.07 -19.65
N ARG A 40 10.28 -14.08 -18.75
CA ARG A 40 11.50 -13.47 -18.19
C ARG A 40 12.39 -14.53 -17.53
N MET A 41 11.84 -15.36 -16.65
CA MET A 41 12.60 -16.43 -15.98
C MET A 41 13.18 -17.44 -16.99
N LEU A 42 12.42 -17.77 -18.03
CA LEU A 42 12.90 -18.70 -19.06
C LEU A 42 14.03 -18.10 -19.92
N LYS A 43 13.97 -16.80 -20.24
CA LYS A 43 15.06 -16.08 -20.91
C LYS A 43 16.32 -16.06 -20.06
N GLU A 44 16.19 -15.75 -18.76
CA GLU A 44 17.29 -15.77 -17.80
C GLU A 44 17.93 -17.17 -17.70
N LEU A 45 17.14 -18.25 -17.65
CA LEU A 45 17.63 -19.63 -17.69
C LEU A 45 18.39 -19.95 -18.98
N SER A 46 17.81 -19.58 -20.13
CA SER A 46 18.41 -19.81 -21.45
C SER A 46 19.76 -19.10 -21.59
N GLU A 47 19.84 -17.84 -21.18
CA GLU A 47 21.05 -17.02 -21.21
C GLU A 47 22.12 -17.52 -20.23
N LYS A 48 21.72 -17.78 -18.97
CA LYS A 48 22.62 -18.26 -17.92
C LYS A 48 23.37 -19.53 -18.34
N TYR A 49 22.65 -20.48 -18.95
CA TYR A 49 23.20 -21.79 -19.32
C TYR A 49 23.55 -21.92 -20.81
N LYS A 50 23.39 -20.85 -21.60
CA LYS A 50 23.65 -20.82 -23.05
C LYS A 50 22.97 -21.97 -23.80
N LEU A 51 21.73 -22.28 -23.41
CA LEU A 51 20.97 -23.40 -23.97
C LEU A 51 20.43 -23.05 -25.35
N LYS A 52 20.54 -24.01 -26.28
CA LYS A 52 19.85 -23.92 -27.57
C LYS A 52 18.35 -24.15 -27.39
N LYS A 53 17.56 -23.62 -28.33
CA LYS A 53 16.09 -23.73 -28.34
C LYS A 53 15.55 -25.16 -28.19
N ASP A 54 16.22 -26.15 -28.78
CA ASP A 54 15.82 -27.57 -28.71
C ASP A 54 16.05 -28.20 -27.33
N LYS A 55 16.82 -27.54 -26.46
CA LYS A 55 17.12 -27.98 -25.09
C LYS A 55 16.16 -27.45 -24.04
N ILE A 56 15.19 -26.62 -24.44
CA ILE A 56 14.16 -26.11 -23.56
C ILE A 56 12.81 -26.54 -24.13
N LYS A 57 12.07 -27.37 -23.39
CA LYS A 57 10.76 -27.88 -23.79
C LYS A 57 9.70 -27.36 -22.83
N LEU A 58 8.73 -26.63 -23.38
CA LEU A 58 7.64 -26.03 -22.63
C LEU A 58 6.31 -26.65 -23.07
N PHE A 59 5.58 -27.21 -22.11
CA PHE A 59 4.26 -27.79 -22.29
C PHE A 59 3.23 -26.94 -21.55
N LEU A 60 2.19 -26.53 -22.24
CA LEU A 60 1.19 -25.58 -21.78
C LEU A 60 -0.23 -26.15 -21.92
N SER A 61 -1.14 -25.63 -21.09
CA SER A 61 -2.59 -25.80 -21.30
C SER A 61 -3.09 -24.90 -22.44
N ALA A 62 -4.26 -25.19 -23.00
CA ALA A 62 -4.89 -24.30 -23.98
C ALA A 62 -5.24 -22.91 -23.39
N GLU A 63 -5.41 -22.80 -22.08
CA GLU A 63 -5.80 -21.55 -21.37
C GLU A 63 -4.64 -20.98 -20.55
N PHE A 64 -3.40 -21.17 -21.01
CA PHE A 64 -2.20 -20.86 -20.23
C PHE A 64 -2.03 -19.38 -19.85
N THR A 65 -2.62 -18.45 -20.60
CA THR A 65 -2.66 -17.02 -20.27
C THR A 65 -3.86 -16.35 -20.92
N TYR A 66 -4.36 -15.31 -20.27
CA TYR A 66 -5.34 -14.39 -20.86
C TYR A 66 -4.67 -13.11 -21.42
N ASP A 67 -3.45 -12.79 -20.98
CA ASP A 67 -2.72 -11.62 -21.46
C ASP A 67 -1.97 -11.94 -22.76
N LYS A 68 -2.56 -11.51 -23.87
CA LYS A 68 -1.97 -11.51 -25.23
C LYS A 68 -1.22 -12.82 -25.57
N PRO A 69 -1.88 -14.00 -25.50
CA PRO A 69 -1.23 -15.31 -25.69
C PRO A 69 -0.44 -15.42 -26.99
N HIS A 70 -0.93 -14.87 -28.10
CA HIS A 70 -0.27 -14.87 -29.40
C HIS A 70 1.10 -14.15 -29.38
N LYS A 71 1.24 -13.04 -28.63
CA LYS A 71 2.52 -12.34 -28.47
C LYS A 71 3.49 -13.16 -27.63
N LEU A 72 2.99 -13.74 -26.54
CA LEU A 72 3.81 -14.56 -25.66
C LEU A 72 4.36 -15.81 -26.37
N LEU A 73 3.53 -16.49 -27.16
CA LEU A 73 3.97 -17.62 -27.99
C LEU A 73 5.02 -17.21 -29.02
N THR A 74 4.86 -16.04 -29.66
CA THR A 74 5.84 -15.52 -30.63
C THR A 74 7.21 -15.36 -30.00
N GLU A 75 7.29 -14.80 -28.79
CA GLU A 75 8.55 -14.67 -28.05
C GLU A 75 9.10 -16.02 -27.57
N LEU A 76 8.24 -16.92 -27.08
CA LEU A 76 8.65 -18.24 -26.61
C LEU A 76 9.28 -19.08 -27.74
N LEU A 77 8.75 -19.00 -28.96
CA LEU A 77 9.32 -19.70 -30.11
C LEU A 77 10.74 -19.25 -30.47
N GLN A 78 11.23 -18.12 -29.95
CA GLN A 78 12.62 -17.71 -30.15
C GLN A 78 13.59 -18.45 -29.21
N ILE A 79 13.11 -18.94 -28.07
CA ILE A 79 13.96 -19.45 -26.98
C ILE A 79 13.72 -20.93 -26.64
N CYS A 80 12.53 -21.49 -26.93
CA CYS A 80 12.21 -22.88 -26.57
C CYS A 80 11.28 -23.58 -27.57
N THR A 81 11.17 -24.90 -27.44
CA THR A 81 10.16 -25.70 -28.12
C THR A 81 8.89 -25.69 -27.30
N VAL A 82 7.79 -25.15 -27.85
CA VAL A 82 6.51 -25.01 -27.15
C VAL A 82 5.50 -26.02 -27.69
N ARG A 83 4.76 -26.67 -26.81
CA ARG A 83 3.63 -27.53 -27.17
C ARG A 83 2.42 -27.28 -26.27
N ILE A 84 1.22 -27.41 -26.84
CA ILE A 84 -0.05 -27.09 -26.17
C ILE A 84 -0.99 -28.30 -26.21
N PHE A 85 -1.66 -28.57 -25.09
CA PHE A 85 -2.75 -29.54 -25.02
C PHE A 85 -4.10 -28.87 -25.32
N PHE A 86 -4.72 -29.24 -26.44
CA PHE A 86 -6.06 -28.78 -26.83
C PHE A 86 -7.16 -29.81 -26.56
N ASP A 87 -6.82 -31.10 -26.50
CA ASP A 87 -7.80 -32.20 -26.44
C ASP A 87 -8.17 -32.62 -25.00
N ARG A 88 -7.53 -32.03 -24.01
CA ARG A 88 -7.71 -32.35 -22.58
C ARG A 88 -7.20 -31.24 -21.69
N THR A 89 -7.67 -31.23 -20.44
CA THR A 89 -7.14 -30.36 -19.40
C THR A 89 -5.71 -30.75 -19.05
N PHE A 90 -4.79 -29.78 -19.17
CA PHE A 90 -3.41 -29.91 -18.70
C PHE A 90 -3.21 -29.00 -17.48
N HIS A 91 -3.18 -29.58 -16.28
CA HIS A 91 -3.09 -28.83 -15.03
C HIS A 91 -1.76 -29.06 -14.26
N SER A 92 -0.76 -29.64 -14.92
CA SER A 92 0.54 -29.92 -14.31
C SER A 92 1.29 -28.66 -13.91
N LYS A 93 2.13 -28.77 -12.89
CA LYS A 93 3.17 -27.81 -12.51
C LYS A 93 4.41 -28.62 -12.12
N VAL A 94 5.21 -28.94 -13.13
CA VAL A 94 6.37 -29.84 -13.00
C VAL A 94 7.52 -29.27 -13.81
N TYR A 95 8.68 -29.11 -13.17
CA TYR A 95 9.88 -28.53 -13.73
C TYR A 95 11.04 -29.50 -13.53
N LEU A 96 11.59 -30.00 -14.64
CA LEU A 96 12.76 -30.88 -14.62
C LEU A 96 13.95 -30.13 -15.24
N ILE A 97 15.01 -29.96 -14.47
CA ILE A 97 16.27 -29.38 -14.90
C ILE A 97 17.32 -30.48 -14.89
N ARG A 98 17.89 -30.77 -16.06
CA ARG A 98 18.94 -31.79 -16.21
C ARG A 98 20.29 -31.13 -16.35
N ALA A 99 21.18 -31.39 -15.40
CA ALA A 99 22.58 -31.02 -15.46
C ALA A 99 23.45 -32.22 -15.83
N THR A 100 24.76 -31.99 -15.90
CA THR A 100 25.72 -33.05 -16.24
C THR A 100 25.80 -34.13 -15.17
N ASN A 101 25.70 -33.74 -13.89
CA ASN A 101 25.93 -34.62 -12.76
C ASN A 101 24.68 -34.88 -11.91
N GLU A 102 23.62 -34.10 -12.11
CA GLU A 102 22.41 -34.18 -11.30
C GLU A 102 21.17 -33.75 -12.09
N CYS A 103 20.00 -34.22 -11.66
CA CYS A 103 18.71 -33.78 -12.17
C CYS A 103 17.89 -33.23 -11.01
N LYS A 104 17.35 -32.02 -11.15
CA LYS A 104 16.46 -31.41 -10.17
C LYS A 104 15.03 -31.43 -10.69
N LEU A 105 14.13 -31.92 -9.85
CA LEU A 105 12.69 -31.92 -10.08
C LEU A 105 12.03 -30.96 -9.09
N ILE A 106 11.16 -30.09 -9.60
CA ILE A 106 10.31 -29.22 -8.80
C ILE A 106 8.87 -29.48 -9.24
N PHE A 107 7.99 -29.83 -8.31
CA PHE A 107 6.58 -30.03 -8.61
C PHE A 107 5.67 -29.70 -7.43
N GLY A 108 4.45 -29.27 -7.72
CA GLY A 108 3.50 -28.88 -6.69
C GLY A 108 2.36 -28.03 -7.23
N SER A 109 2.03 -26.95 -6.53
CA SER A 109 0.95 -26.03 -6.90
C SER A 109 1.42 -24.82 -7.73
N SER A 110 2.71 -24.48 -7.69
CA SER A 110 3.26 -23.26 -8.29
C SER A 110 3.22 -23.29 -9.82
N ASN A 111 2.38 -22.49 -10.45
CA ASN A 111 2.45 -22.24 -11.90
C ASN A 111 3.67 -21.37 -12.26
N PHE A 112 4.10 -21.39 -13.53
CA PHE A 112 5.28 -20.64 -13.99
C PHE A 112 4.94 -19.15 -14.24
N THR A 113 4.59 -18.46 -13.16
CA THR A 113 4.12 -17.08 -13.10
C THR A 113 4.74 -16.35 -11.91
N SER A 114 4.70 -15.00 -11.87
CA SER A 114 5.10 -14.27 -10.66
C SER A 114 4.26 -14.62 -9.44
N GLY A 115 2.98 -14.99 -9.63
CA GLY A 115 2.13 -15.46 -8.54
C GLY A 115 2.74 -16.70 -7.89
N GLY A 116 2.94 -17.76 -8.68
CA GLY A 116 3.46 -19.04 -8.20
C GLY A 116 4.87 -18.98 -7.62
N PHE A 117 5.75 -18.15 -8.18
CA PHE A 117 7.15 -18.12 -7.71
C PHE A 117 7.42 -17.13 -6.57
N LYS A 118 6.50 -16.18 -6.27
CA LYS A 118 6.81 -15.06 -5.37
C LYS A 118 5.68 -14.60 -4.44
N LYS A 119 4.41 -14.72 -4.85
CA LYS A 119 3.31 -14.01 -4.18
C LYS A 119 2.27 -14.94 -3.53
N ASN A 120 1.93 -16.03 -4.19
CA ASN A 120 0.89 -16.94 -3.75
C ASN A 120 1.36 -17.81 -2.59
N ILE A 121 0.41 -18.29 -1.79
CA ILE A 121 0.65 -19.44 -0.92
C ILE A 121 0.64 -20.68 -1.82
N GLU A 122 1.81 -21.29 -1.97
CA GLU A 122 2.00 -22.48 -2.80
C GLU A 122 2.48 -23.65 -1.93
N PHE A 123 2.57 -24.85 -2.48
CA PHE A 123 3.14 -26.02 -1.83
C PHE A 123 3.85 -26.87 -2.89
N ASP A 124 5.18 -26.89 -2.86
CA ASP A 124 6.00 -27.62 -3.83
C ASP A 124 7.02 -28.53 -3.15
N SER A 125 7.30 -29.67 -3.79
CA SER A 125 8.45 -30.51 -3.52
C SER A 125 9.59 -30.16 -4.47
N ILE A 126 10.81 -30.15 -3.92
CA ILE A 126 12.07 -29.91 -4.62
C ILE A 126 12.99 -31.10 -4.32
N GLU A 127 13.31 -31.85 -5.36
CA GLU A 127 13.98 -33.14 -5.28
C GLU A 127 15.18 -33.20 -6.23
N THR A 128 16.22 -33.92 -5.80
CA THR A 128 17.31 -34.34 -6.68
C THR A 128 17.09 -35.81 -6.99
N LEU A 129 16.92 -36.12 -8.27
CA LEU A 129 16.45 -37.44 -8.70
C LEU A 129 17.58 -38.45 -8.85
N ASP A 130 17.27 -39.71 -8.56
CA ASP A 130 18.07 -40.85 -8.99
C ASP A 130 17.64 -41.38 -10.38
N ASN A 131 18.35 -42.40 -10.89
CA ASN A 131 18.11 -42.96 -12.23
C ASN A 131 16.73 -43.63 -12.37
N THR A 132 16.18 -44.20 -11.29
CA THR A 132 14.88 -44.90 -11.32
C THR A 132 13.71 -43.93 -11.33
N GLU A 133 13.79 -42.85 -10.55
CA GLU A 133 12.79 -41.78 -10.51
C GLU A 133 12.76 -41.02 -11.84
N LEU A 134 13.95 -40.76 -12.42
CA LEU A 134 14.08 -40.08 -13.70
C LEU A 134 13.32 -40.80 -14.82
N ALA A 135 13.33 -42.13 -14.87
CA ALA A 135 12.61 -42.89 -15.90
C ALA A 135 11.08 -42.66 -15.89
N SER A 136 10.49 -42.49 -14.69
CA SER A 136 9.05 -42.21 -14.55
C SER A 136 8.71 -40.80 -14.99
N ILE A 137 9.54 -39.82 -14.63
CA ILE A 137 9.39 -38.43 -15.06
C ILE A 137 9.58 -38.29 -16.57
N ASP A 138 10.51 -39.06 -17.15
CA ASP A 138 10.74 -39.11 -18.59
C ASP A 138 9.53 -39.65 -19.33
N THR A 139 8.89 -40.68 -18.78
CA THR A 139 7.64 -41.23 -19.30
C THR A 139 6.55 -40.15 -19.35
N PHE A 140 6.44 -39.32 -18.30
CA PHE A 140 5.50 -38.19 -18.28
C PHE A 140 5.80 -37.17 -19.39
N PHE A 141 7.03 -36.68 -19.52
CA PHE A 141 7.36 -35.69 -20.57
C PHE A 141 7.30 -36.28 -21.98
N ASN A 142 7.58 -37.57 -22.16
CA ASN A 142 7.38 -38.27 -23.43
C ASN A 142 5.89 -38.35 -23.78
N PHE A 143 5.03 -38.68 -22.80
CA PHE A 143 3.59 -38.61 -22.98
C PHE A 143 3.15 -37.20 -23.37
N CYS A 144 3.69 -36.16 -22.72
CA CYS A 144 3.41 -34.79 -23.09
C CYS A 144 3.84 -34.49 -24.53
N GLY A 145 5.03 -34.92 -24.94
CA GLY A 145 5.51 -34.79 -26.32
C GLY A 145 4.57 -35.42 -27.34
N PHE A 146 4.04 -36.61 -27.04
CA PHE A 146 3.17 -37.35 -27.95
C PHE A 146 1.74 -36.80 -28.02
N ARG A 147 1.20 -36.29 -26.90
CA ARG A 147 -0.23 -35.91 -26.79
C ARG A 147 -0.52 -34.43 -26.99
N SER A 148 0.50 -33.58 -27.03
CA SER A 148 0.35 -32.14 -27.26
C SER A 148 0.60 -31.77 -28.73
N THR A 149 0.07 -30.63 -29.15
CA THR A 149 0.30 -30.02 -30.47
C THR A 149 1.54 -29.13 -30.43
N LEU A 150 2.46 -29.28 -31.39
CA LEU A 150 3.60 -28.38 -31.54
C LEU A 150 3.10 -26.98 -31.93
N VAL A 151 3.59 -25.93 -31.28
CA VAL A 151 3.23 -24.55 -31.64
C VAL A 151 3.97 -24.12 -32.88
N ASP A 152 3.21 -23.68 -33.88
CA ASP A 152 3.67 -23.09 -35.13
C ASP A 152 2.90 -21.79 -35.43
N GLY A 153 3.03 -21.27 -36.65
CA GLY A 153 2.34 -20.05 -37.08
C GLY A 153 0.81 -20.16 -37.04
N ASP A 154 0.26 -21.34 -37.33
CA ASP A 154 -1.19 -21.56 -37.36
C ASP A 154 -1.77 -21.52 -35.94
N VAL A 155 -1.06 -22.12 -34.97
CA VAL A 155 -1.44 -22.04 -33.56
C VAL A 155 -1.37 -20.59 -33.04
N ILE A 156 -0.36 -19.82 -33.44
CA ILE A 156 -0.25 -18.39 -33.05
C ILE A 156 -1.42 -17.58 -33.63
N GLU A 157 -1.74 -17.78 -34.92
CA GLU A 157 -2.86 -17.09 -35.56
C GLU A 157 -4.20 -17.51 -34.95
N TYR A 158 -4.36 -18.78 -34.54
CA TYR A 158 -5.53 -19.23 -33.79
C TYR A 158 -5.73 -18.42 -32.49
N TYR A 159 -4.69 -18.24 -31.67
CA TYR A 159 -4.81 -17.42 -30.45
C TYR A 159 -5.05 -15.94 -30.74
N LYS A 160 -4.48 -15.42 -31.82
CA LYS A 160 -4.66 -14.03 -32.24
C LYS A 160 -6.10 -13.77 -32.70
N ASN A 161 -6.67 -14.67 -33.49
CA ASN A 161 -8.06 -14.58 -33.97
C ASN A 161 -9.07 -14.70 -32.83
N ASN A 162 -8.74 -15.43 -31.76
CA ASN A 162 -9.60 -15.58 -30.58
C ASN A 162 -9.29 -14.57 -29.46
N PHE A 163 -8.39 -13.60 -29.69
CA PHE A 163 -7.89 -12.74 -28.62
C PHE A 163 -9.00 -11.90 -27.96
N GLN A 164 -9.97 -11.40 -28.73
CA GLN A 164 -11.07 -10.60 -28.16
C GLN A 164 -11.92 -11.41 -27.16
N ILE A 165 -12.22 -12.67 -27.49
CA ILE A 165 -12.99 -13.57 -26.62
C ILE A 165 -12.22 -13.83 -25.32
N ILE A 166 -10.91 -14.00 -25.42
CA ILE A 166 -10.01 -14.20 -24.28
C ILE A 166 -9.97 -12.97 -23.37
N GLU A 167 -9.91 -11.77 -23.96
CA GLU A 167 -9.94 -10.49 -23.24
C GLU A 167 -11.27 -10.28 -22.50
N ASP A 168 -12.40 -10.57 -23.14
CA ASP A 168 -13.73 -10.47 -22.54
C ASP A 168 -13.89 -11.42 -21.34
N LEU A 169 -13.36 -12.65 -21.45
CA LEU A 169 -13.33 -13.60 -20.35
C LEU A 169 -12.49 -13.08 -19.18
N GLN A 170 -11.31 -12.52 -19.46
CA GLN A 170 -10.45 -11.93 -18.43
C GLN A 170 -11.15 -10.81 -17.68
N ASN A 171 -11.82 -9.91 -18.40
CA ASN A 171 -12.58 -8.81 -17.82
C ASN A 171 -13.74 -9.29 -16.95
N THR A 172 -14.43 -10.34 -17.39
CA THR A 172 -15.51 -10.96 -16.60
C THR A 172 -14.97 -11.60 -15.32
N GLN A 173 -13.87 -12.35 -15.41
CA GLN A 173 -13.23 -12.95 -14.24
C GLN A 173 -12.74 -11.88 -13.23
N LYS A 174 -12.17 -10.76 -13.71
CA LYS A 174 -11.79 -9.63 -12.85
C LYS A 174 -12.99 -9.09 -12.07
N LYS A 175 -14.12 -8.82 -12.73
CA LYS A 175 -15.35 -8.35 -12.06
C LYS A 175 -15.86 -9.33 -11.00
N ILE A 176 -15.86 -10.63 -11.30
CA ILE A 176 -16.27 -11.66 -10.35
C ILE A 176 -15.30 -11.71 -9.17
N ARG A 177 -13.99 -11.69 -9.41
CA ARG A 177 -12.97 -11.68 -8.34
C ARG A 177 -13.13 -10.47 -7.44
N LYS A 178 -13.35 -9.28 -7.99
CA LYS A 178 -13.63 -8.05 -7.22
C LYS A 178 -14.84 -8.26 -6.30
N ARG A 179 -15.93 -8.80 -6.84
CA ARG A 179 -17.15 -9.11 -6.05
C ARG A 179 -16.92 -10.16 -4.96
N LEU A 180 -16.15 -11.22 -5.24
CA LEU A 180 -15.86 -12.28 -4.26
C LEU A 180 -14.89 -11.80 -3.17
N LYS A 181 -13.85 -11.05 -3.54
CA LYS A 181 -12.94 -10.39 -2.59
C LYS A 181 -13.70 -9.40 -1.70
N GLY A 182 -14.70 -8.72 -2.26
CA GLY A 182 -15.57 -7.80 -1.54
C GLY A 182 -16.20 -8.37 -0.27
N TYR A 183 -16.25 -9.70 -0.05
CA TYR A 183 -16.71 -10.26 1.23
C TYR A 183 -15.87 -9.82 2.45
N ILE A 184 -14.54 -9.70 2.29
CA ILE A 184 -13.62 -9.28 3.36
C ILE A 184 -13.35 -7.77 3.29
N HIS A 185 -13.56 -7.17 2.13
CA HIS A 185 -13.19 -5.80 1.80
C HIS A 185 -14.40 -4.84 1.74
N GLN A 186 -15.51 -5.16 2.41
CA GLN A 186 -16.75 -4.35 2.37
C GLN A 186 -16.57 -2.92 2.89
N GLU A 187 -15.65 -2.74 3.84
CA GLU A 187 -15.38 -1.48 4.52
C GLU A 187 -14.05 -0.84 4.06
N ASP A 188 -13.46 -1.36 2.98
CA ASP A 188 -12.21 -0.82 2.46
C ASP A 188 -12.45 0.56 1.86
N ALA A 189 -11.59 1.52 2.22
CA ALA A 189 -11.75 2.90 1.82
C ALA A 189 -11.43 3.13 0.32
N LEU A 190 -10.67 2.21 -0.30
CA LEU A 190 -10.20 2.30 -1.68
C LEU A 190 -10.19 0.91 -2.32
N GLU A 191 -10.38 0.86 -3.64
CA GLU A 191 -10.29 -0.37 -4.43
C GLU A 191 -9.00 -0.36 -5.28
N GLU A 192 -8.20 -1.43 -5.19
CA GLU A 192 -6.88 -1.54 -5.85
C GLU A 192 -6.98 -1.34 -7.37
N ASP A 193 -8.00 -1.93 -7.99
CA ASP A 193 -8.20 -1.90 -9.45
C ASP A 193 -8.63 -0.52 -9.98
N ASP A 194 -9.00 0.42 -9.10
CA ASP A 194 -9.56 1.72 -9.48
C ASP A 194 -8.51 2.85 -9.44
N LEU A 195 -7.30 2.57 -8.93
CA LEU A 195 -6.25 3.59 -8.71
C LEU A 195 -4.95 3.25 -9.46
N GLU A 196 -4.52 4.15 -10.33
CA GLU A 196 -3.21 4.07 -11.01
C GLU A 196 -2.12 4.80 -10.19
N ILE A 197 -1.81 4.28 -9.00
CA ILE A 197 -0.90 4.95 -8.03
C ILE A 197 0.34 4.12 -7.65
N GLU A 198 0.70 3.10 -8.41
CA GLU A 198 1.87 2.25 -8.12
C GLU A 198 3.19 3.05 -8.15
N ASP A 199 3.26 4.11 -8.97
CA ASP A 199 4.42 4.99 -9.09
C ASP A 199 4.35 6.24 -8.19
N PHE A 200 3.35 6.34 -7.32
CA PHE A 200 3.22 7.45 -6.36
C PHE A 200 4.08 7.20 -5.13
N TYR A 201 4.45 8.29 -4.43
CA TYR A 201 5.22 8.21 -3.18
C TYR A 201 4.50 7.39 -2.11
N PHE A 202 3.19 7.57 -2.00
CA PHE A 202 2.29 6.65 -1.30
C PHE A 202 1.52 5.83 -2.33
N ASN A 203 1.67 4.51 -2.29
CA ASN A 203 0.98 3.58 -3.18
C ASN A 203 -0.21 2.92 -2.46
N PHE A 204 -0.91 2.02 -3.16
CA PHE A 204 -2.10 1.36 -2.63
C PHE A 204 -1.84 0.62 -1.30
N GLU A 205 -0.71 -0.09 -1.18
CA GLU A 205 -0.37 -0.83 0.04
C GLU A 205 -0.15 0.10 1.25
N ASP A 206 0.36 1.32 1.03
CA ASP A 206 0.48 2.32 2.10
C ASP A 206 -0.90 2.76 2.63
N TYR A 207 -1.90 2.93 1.76
CA TYR A 207 -3.27 3.30 2.18
C TYR A 207 -4.00 2.12 2.83
N LYS A 208 -3.90 0.93 2.21
CA LYS A 208 -4.46 -0.33 2.70
C LYS A 208 -4.01 -0.69 4.11
N THR A 209 -2.80 -0.28 4.48
CA THR A 209 -2.26 -0.41 5.85
C THR A 209 -3.23 0.13 6.92
N PHE A 210 -4.08 1.09 6.58
CA PHE A 210 -5.02 1.74 7.50
C PHE A 210 -6.48 1.33 7.31
N PHE A 211 -6.81 0.44 6.37
CA PHE A 211 -8.18 -0.07 6.22
C PHE A 211 -8.72 -0.65 7.53
N VAL A 212 -10.03 -0.58 7.74
CA VAL A 212 -10.67 -0.87 9.04
C VAL A 212 -10.21 -2.21 9.62
N HIS A 213 -10.21 -3.26 8.80
CA HIS A 213 -9.78 -4.61 9.19
C HIS A 213 -8.28 -4.72 9.55
N ASN A 214 -7.45 -3.75 9.16
CA ASN A 214 -6.04 -3.68 9.49
C ASN A 214 -5.73 -2.79 10.70
N GLN A 215 -6.64 -1.94 11.16
CA GLN A 215 -6.33 -0.96 12.21
C GLN A 215 -6.04 -1.60 13.57
N THR A 216 -6.70 -2.72 13.91
CA THR A 216 -6.55 -3.41 15.19
C THR A 216 -5.48 -4.50 15.17
N ARG A 217 -5.00 -4.89 13.97
CA ARG A 217 -3.98 -5.92 13.79
C ARG A 217 -2.62 -5.49 14.38
N ASN A 218 -1.86 -6.49 14.82
CA ASN A 218 -0.53 -6.30 15.42
C ASN A 218 0.45 -7.45 15.10
N ASP A 219 0.20 -8.21 14.03
CA ASP A 219 1.11 -9.23 13.50
C ASP A 219 2.35 -8.61 12.81
N VAL A 220 3.31 -9.45 12.44
CA VAL A 220 4.59 -9.01 11.84
C VAL A 220 4.36 -8.25 10.55
N ASP A 221 3.49 -8.75 9.66
CA ASP A 221 3.25 -8.15 8.35
C ASP A 221 2.71 -6.72 8.50
N ILE A 222 1.67 -6.50 9.33
CA ILE A 222 1.11 -5.16 9.50
C ILE A 222 2.07 -4.20 10.22
N ARG A 223 2.94 -4.71 11.10
CA ARG A 223 3.97 -3.90 11.77
C ARG A 223 5.01 -3.41 10.76
N GLU A 224 5.44 -4.28 9.85
CA GLU A 224 6.36 -3.93 8.77
C GLU A 224 5.72 -2.89 7.84
N SER A 225 4.48 -3.09 7.40
CA SER A 225 3.77 -2.11 6.55
C SER A 225 3.66 -0.73 7.22
N ARG A 226 3.23 -0.69 8.50
CA ARG A 226 3.16 0.59 9.23
C ARG A 226 4.53 1.24 9.41
N LYS A 227 5.59 0.43 9.57
CA LYS A 227 6.96 0.95 9.68
C LYS A 227 7.42 1.60 8.38
N VAL A 228 7.14 0.97 7.23
CA VAL A 228 7.40 1.56 5.90
C VAL A 228 6.71 2.92 5.76
N VAL A 229 5.43 3.00 6.10
CA VAL A 229 4.67 4.26 6.04
C VAL A 229 5.23 5.30 7.02
N GLN A 230 5.58 4.90 8.24
CA GLN A 230 6.21 5.79 9.23
C GLN A 230 7.52 6.37 8.71
N ASP A 231 8.36 5.56 8.07
CA ASP A 231 9.65 6.00 7.53
C ASP A 231 9.47 6.98 6.37
N LYS A 232 8.44 6.77 5.52
CA LYS A 232 8.03 7.73 4.48
C LYS A 232 7.57 9.07 5.06
N ILE A 233 6.76 9.05 6.13
CA ILE A 233 6.29 10.25 6.83
C ILE A 233 7.46 10.99 7.50
N LEU A 234 8.37 10.26 8.15
CA LEU A 234 9.59 10.83 8.74
C LEU A 234 10.52 11.44 7.68
N ALA A 235 10.59 10.86 6.48
CA ALA A 235 11.37 11.43 5.38
C ALA A 235 10.82 12.79 4.93
N ILE A 236 9.49 12.93 4.85
CA ILE A 236 8.84 14.23 4.59
C ILE A 236 9.20 15.22 5.71
N HIS A 237 9.04 14.83 6.98
CA HIS A 237 9.39 15.68 8.13
C HIS A 237 10.84 16.18 8.06
N ARG A 238 11.81 15.30 7.81
CA ARG A 238 13.23 15.66 7.69
C ARG A 238 13.48 16.73 6.62
N LYS A 239 12.76 16.68 5.49
CA LYS A 239 12.88 17.68 4.42
C LYS A 239 12.30 19.05 4.81
N ILE A 240 11.18 19.08 5.52
CA ILE A 240 10.43 20.33 5.75
C ILE A 240 10.72 21.00 7.10
N TYR A 241 11.21 20.26 8.09
CA TYR A 241 11.19 20.72 9.49
C TYR A 241 12.01 21.98 9.72
N SER A 242 13.16 22.14 9.06
CA SER A 242 13.98 23.36 9.18
C SER A 242 13.22 24.61 8.73
N SER A 243 12.37 24.49 7.71
CA SER A 243 11.51 25.57 7.21
C SER A 243 10.32 25.80 8.14
N VAL A 244 9.68 24.72 8.60
CA VAL A 244 8.54 24.80 9.53
C VAL A 244 8.95 25.43 10.87
N LYS A 245 10.11 25.04 11.41
CA LYS A 245 10.63 25.59 12.67
C LYS A 245 10.86 27.10 12.62
N LYS A 246 11.30 27.64 11.48
CA LYS A 246 11.45 29.09 11.28
C LYS A 246 10.13 29.87 11.35
N LEU A 247 8.99 29.18 11.24
CA LEU A 247 7.66 29.77 11.39
C LEU A 247 7.20 29.84 12.85
N GLY A 248 8.01 29.39 13.82
CA GLY A 248 7.70 29.48 15.25
C GLY A 248 6.77 28.37 15.76
N VAL A 249 6.71 27.24 15.04
CA VAL A 249 6.06 26.00 15.48
C VAL A 249 7.07 24.84 15.48
N GLU A 250 6.97 23.96 16.47
CA GLU A 250 7.91 22.86 16.69
C GLU A 250 7.21 21.49 16.66
N CYS A 251 7.94 20.45 16.29
CA CYS A 251 7.48 19.08 16.50
C CYS A 251 7.70 18.67 17.96
N HIS A 252 7.22 17.49 18.32
CA HIS A 252 7.51 16.92 19.63
C HIS A 252 9.03 16.78 19.86
N TRP A 253 9.50 17.04 21.09
CA TRP A 253 10.92 17.06 21.44
C TRP A 253 11.56 15.67 21.64
N ARG A 254 10.76 14.64 21.90
CA ARG A 254 11.18 13.22 21.87
C ARG A 254 11.08 12.68 20.44
N GLN A 255 12.15 12.06 19.95
CA GLN A 255 12.22 11.51 18.59
C GLN A 255 11.14 10.47 18.31
N ASP A 256 10.87 9.58 19.28
CA ASP A 256 9.87 8.51 19.14
C ASP A 256 8.43 9.03 19.01
N ASN A 257 8.21 10.31 19.32
CA ASN A 257 6.90 10.96 19.30
C ASN A 257 6.79 12.03 18.20
N ILE A 258 7.76 12.10 17.27
CA ILE A 258 7.65 13.00 16.11
C ILE A 258 6.45 12.58 15.25
N THR A 259 6.25 11.27 15.09
CA THR A 259 5.05 10.71 14.44
C THR A 259 4.06 10.20 15.46
N SER A 260 2.82 9.97 15.04
CA SER A 260 1.92 9.08 15.76
C SER A 260 2.49 7.65 15.86
N GLY A 261 2.02 6.90 16.87
CA GLY A 261 2.45 5.54 17.14
C GLY A 261 1.90 4.52 16.14
N ILE A 262 2.69 3.49 15.86
CA ILE A 262 2.39 2.45 14.85
C ILE A 262 1.85 1.13 15.45
N ILE A 263 1.65 1.09 16.76
CA ILE A 263 1.19 -0.09 17.49
C ILE A 263 -0.16 0.22 18.16
N PRO A 264 -1.19 -0.63 17.99
CA PRO A 264 -2.42 -0.54 18.75
C PRO A 264 -2.14 -0.55 20.25
N SER A 265 -2.70 0.41 20.97
CA SER A 265 -2.49 0.59 22.40
C SER A 265 -3.70 1.26 23.04
N VAL A 266 -3.74 1.30 24.37
CA VAL A 266 -4.80 2.01 25.10
C VAL A 266 -4.89 3.50 24.70
N TYR A 267 -3.76 4.13 24.30
CA TYR A 267 -3.70 5.54 23.94
C TYR A 267 -4.34 5.86 22.59
N ASN A 268 -4.37 4.91 21.66
CA ASN A 268 -5.05 5.05 20.37
C ASN A 268 -6.33 4.21 20.27
N LYS A 269 -6.89 3.82 21.43
CA LYS A 269 -8.11 2.99 21.54
C LYS A 269 -7.99 1.65 20.81
N GLY A 270 -6.79 1.07 20.80
CA GLY A 270 -6.53 -0.22 20.18
C GLY A 270 -6.59 -0.20 18.65
N ARG A 271 -6.46 0.97 18.01
CA ARG A 271 -6.50 1.10 16.55
C ARG A 271 -5.43 2.05 16.01
N VAL A 272 -4.86 1.71 14.86
CA VAL A 272 -3.96 2.57 14.08
C VAL A 272 -4.59 2.82 12.71
N GLY A 273 -5.40 3.88 12.62
CA GLY A 273 -6.08 4.27 11.38
C GLY A 273 -5.38 5.38 10.60
N TRP A 274 -4.26 5.91 11.08
CA TRP A 274 -3.52 6.98 10.41
C TRP A 274 -2.10 7.10 10.96
N ILE A 275 -1.19 7.65 10.14
CA ILE A 275 0.15 8.07 10.58
C ILE A 275 0.42 9.50 10.15
N GLY A 276 0.95 10.33 11.05
CA GLY A 276 1.24 11.73 10.75
C GLY A 276 2.19 12.41 11.71
N VAL A 277 2.51 13.67 11.41
CA VAL A 277 3.38 14.55 12.21
C VAL A 277 2.62 15.79 12.60
N ARG A 278 2.86 16.28 13.81
CA ARG A 278 2.25 17.47 14.39
C ARG A 278 3.29 18.54 14.69
N TYR A 279 2.93 19.79 14.41
CA TYR A 279 3.72 20.99 14.69
C TYR A 279 2.87 22.01 15.46
N GLY A 280 3.38 22.51 16.57
CA GLY A 280 2.62 23.46 17.39
C GLY A 280 3.52 24.20 18.37
N LYS A 281 3.02 24.37 19.59
CA LYS A 281 3.74 25.02 20.69
C LYS A 281 5.11 24.40 20.95
N THR A 282 6.06 25.22 21.37
CA THR A 282 7.40 24.83 21.79
C THR A 282 7.37 24.00 23.08
N LYS A 283 8.46 23.30 23.38
CA LYS A 283 8.59 22.53 24.63
C LYS A 283 8.36 23.39 25.88
N ALA A 284 8.88 24.61 25.89
CA ALA A 284 8.73 25.52 27.03
C ALA A 284 7.26 25.90 27.23
N GLU A 285 6.56 26.30 26.17
CA GLU A 285 5.13 26.63 26.22
C GLU A 285 4.28 25.46 26.71
N VAL A 286 4.50 24.25 26.18
CA VAL A 286 3.75 23.05 26.61
C VAL A 286 4.04 22.71 28.08
N THR A 287 5.29 22.84 28.53
CA THR A 287 5.68 22.57 29.91
C THR A 287 5.03 23.57 30.88
N THR A 288 4.97 24.85 30.51
CA THR A 288 4.29 25.88 31.30
C THR A 288 2.79 25.64 31.39
N LEU A 289 2.14 25.27 30.28
CA LEU A 289 0.70 25.00 30.27
C LEU A 289 0.32 23.71 31.01
N ASN A 290 1.24 22.75 31.10
CA ASN A 290 1.03 21.48 31.78
C ASN A 290 1.66 21.44 33.18
N PHE A 291 2.00 22.59 33.79
CA PHE A 291 2.80 22.66 35.03
C PHE A 291 2.20 21.89 36.22
N ASN A 292 0.88 21.66 36.26
CA ASN A 292 0.20 20.89 37.31
C ASN A 292 0.13 19.37 37.01
N SER A 293 0.73 18.91 35.92
CA SER A 293 0.83 17.49 35.58
C SER A 293 2.04 16.88 36.29
N PHE A 294 1.80 16.23 37.43
CA PHE A 294 2.85 15.77 38.36
C PHE A 294 3.70 14.58 37.85
N ASN A 295 3.41 14.00 36.68
CA ASN A 295 4.13 12.85 36.12
C ASN A 295 4.74 13.11 34.74
N ALA A 296 5.95 12.60 34.49
CA ALA A 296 6.67 12.76 33.22
C ALA A 296 5.96 12.10 32.01
N GLU A 297 5.04 11.16 32.25
CA GLU A 297 4.14 10.59 31.24
C GLU A 297 3.06 11.58 30.80
N ASP A 298 2.57 12.43 31.71
CA ASP A 298 1.57 13.46 31.41
C ASP A 298 2.16 14.58 30.55
N LEU A 299 3.47 14.86 30.65
CA LEU A 299 4.14 15.81 29.75
C LEU A 299 4.21 15.29 28.31
N THR A 300 4.24 13.98 28.10
CA THR A 300 4.11 13.35 26.78
C THR A 300 2.67 13.30 26.28
N ILE A 301 1.70 13.08 27.16
CA ILE A 301 0.26 13.05 26.87
C ILE A 301 -0.31 14.48 26.71
N GLY A 302 0.37 15.49 27.25
CA GLY A 302 -0.10 16.85 27.20
C GLY A 302 -0.05 17.45 25.80
N PHE A 303 0.89 17.01 24.94
CA PHE A 303 1.03 17.57 23.58
C PHE A 303 -0.25 17.42 22.74
N GLN A 304 -0.98 16.29 22.86
CA GLN A 304 -2.26 16.12 22.15
C GLN A 304 -3.41 17.00 22.66
N LYS A 305 -3.28 17.63 23.84
CA LYS A 305 -4.29 18.57 24.37
C LYS A 305 -4.19 19.97 23.76
N HIS A 306 -3.12 20.22 23.00
CA HIS A 306 -2.87 21.48 22.33
C HIS A 306 -3.22 21.36 20.84
N ALA A 307 -3.75 22.44 20.30
CA ALA A 307 -3.92 22.60 18.88
C ALA A 307 -2.57 22.53 18.15
N CYS A 308 -2.58 21.99 16.94
CA CYS A 308 -1.40 21.85 16.10
C CYS A 308 -1.74 21.90 14.61
N LEU A 309 -0.73 22.24 13.81
CA LEU A 309 -0.73 22.01 12.37
C LEU A 309 -0.18 20.60 12.13
N GLN A 310 -0.84 19.81 11.29
CA GLN A 310 -0.44 18.42 11.07
C GLN A 310 -0.55 18.03 9.59
N PHE A 311 0.17 16.99 9.23
CA PHE A 311 -0.10 16.24 8.01
C PHE A 311 -0.12 14.75 8.33
N CYS A 312 -0.97 13.99 7.65
CA CYS A 312 -1.10 12.56 7.85
C CYS A 312 -1.58 11.82 6.61
N ILE A 313 -1.30 10.52 6.59
CA ILE A 313 -1.93 9.56 5.71
C ILE A 313 -3.05 8.84 6.47
N VAL A 314 -4.19 8.69 5.81
CA VAL A 314 -5.41 8.01 6.30
C VAL A 314 -5.84 6.96 5.26
N PRO A 315 -6.83 6.10 5.51
CA PRO A 315 -7.21 5.02 4.60
C PRO A 315 -7.65 5.51 3.22
N SER A 316 -8.25 6.69 3.15
CA SER A 316 -8.85 7.27 1.96
C SER A 316 -7.95 8.26 1.21
N GLY A 317 -6.80 8.66 1.77
CA GLY A 317 -5.96 9.69 1.15
C GLY A 317 -4.97 10.37 2.10
N PHE A 318 -4.60 11.59 1.75
CA PHE A 318 -3.60 12.38 2.46
C PHE A 318 -4.18 13.72 2.94
N HIS A 319 -3.87 14.07 4.18
CA HIS A 319 -4.51 15.15 4.93
C HIS A 319 -3.46 16.19 5.35
N ILE A 320 -3.76 17.49 5.20
CA ILE A 320 -3.04 18.59 5.84
C ILE A 320 -4.05 19.40 6.65
N ASN A 321 -3.83 19.53 7.96
CA ASN A 321 -4.88 19.98 8.88
C ASN A 321 -4.38 21.02 9.88
N LEU A 322 -5.30 21.86 10.33
CA LEU A 322 -5.21 22.52 11.64
C LEU A 322 -6.09 21.72 12.59
N PHE A 323 -5.47 20.94 13.47
CA PHE A 323 -6.16 20.21 14.51
C PHE A 323 -6.31 21.11 15.75
N LEU A 324 -7.54 21.45 16.13
CA LEU A 324 -7.78 22.37 17.23
C LEU A 324 -7.91 21.64 18.56
N ALA A 325 -8.74 20.59 18.61
CA ALA A 325 -9.15 20.03 19.88
C ALA A 325 -9.42 18.52 19.84
N VAL A 326 -8.94 17.84 20.87
CA VAL A 326 -9.38 16.49 21.26
C VAL A 326 -10.70 16.55 22.03
N LYS A 327 -11.33 15.39 22.23
CA LYS A 327 -12.61 15.22 22.94
C LYS A 327 -12.69 15.97 24.26
N HIS A 328 -11.76 15.67 25.17
CA HIS A 328 -11.81 16.19 26.52
C HIS A 328 -10.57 16.98 26.89
N GLY A 329 -10.76 18.09 27.58
CA GLY A 329 -9.67 18.86 28.19
C GLY A 329 -8.69 19.47 27.18
N ALA A 330 -9.18 19.86 26.00
CA ALA A 330 -8.40 20.59 25.02
C ALA A 330 -8.20 22.04 25.49
N ILE A 331 -6.95 22.47 25.63
CA ILE A 331 -6.58 23.76 26.23
C ILE A 331 -7.00 24.91 25.32
N ASP A 332 -6.73 24.79 24.02
CA ASP A 332 -7.03 25.86 23.06
C ASP A 332 -8.54 25.98 22.77
N ARG A 333 -9.30 24.89 22.90
CA ARG A 333 -10.78 24.95 22.93
C ARG A 333 -11.27 25.84 24.07
N ALA A 334 -10.81 25.55 25.29
CA ALA A 334 -11.24 26.31 26.47
C ALA A 334 -10.91 27.81 26.30
N TYR A 335 -9.71 28.11 25.81
CA TYR A 335 -9.28 29.48 25.50
C TYR A 335 -10.21 30.15 24.47
N MET A 336 -10.51 29.48 23.37
CA MET A 336 -11.40 29.97 22.31
C MET A 336 -12.80 30.32 22.84
N HIS A 337 -13.43 29.42 23.60
CA HIS A 337 -14.76 29.65 24.16
C HIS A 337 -14.78 30.79 25.18
N GLU A 338 -13.77 30.88 26.06
CA GLU A 338 -13.69 31.96 27.05
C GLU A 338 -13.44 33.34 26.41
N HIS A 339 -12.72 33.38 25.29
CA HIS A 339 -12.24 34.63 24.68
C HIS A 339 -12.89 34.95 23.33
N MET A 340 -13.92 34.22 22.91
CA MET A 340 -14.50 34.32 21.55
C MET A 340 -14.82 35.77 21.15
N ASN A 341 -15.46 36.55 22.03
CA ASN A 341 -15.80 37.96 21.77
C ASN A 341 -14.59 38.84 21.38
N LYS A 342 -13.38 38.52 21.90
CA LYS A 342 -12.15 39.26 21.59
C LYS A 342 -11.44 38.71 20.34
N LEU A 343 -11.57 37.41 20.08
CA LEU A 343 -10.87 36.72 19.01
C LEU A 343 -11.62 36.75 17.68
N GLN A 344 -12.96 36.86 17.72
CA GLN A 344 -13.86 36.70 16.58
C GLN A 344 -13.41 37.48 15.34
N SER A 345 -13.17 38.79 15.46
CA SER A 345 -12.80 39.62 14.31
C SER A 345 -11.52 39.15 13.62
N LYS A 346 -10.53 38.68 14.39
CA LYS A 346 -9.25 38.19 13.84
C LYS A 346 -9.43 36.81 13.19
N ILE A 347 -10.21 35.93 13.81
CA ILE A 347 -10.52 34.60 13.26
C ILE A 347 -11.28 34.74 11.95
N GLU A 348 -12.31 35.60 11.90
CA GLU A 348 -13.10 35.86 10.70
C GLU A 348 -12.25 36.46 9.57
N GLU A 349 -11.31 37.36 9.91
CA GLU A 349 -10.35 37.90 8.94
C GLU A 349 -9.50 36.78 8.33
N GLU A 350 -8.88 35.92 9.15
CA GLU A 350 -8.03 34.83 8.65
C GLU A 350 -8.83 33.77 7.87
N ILE A 351 -10.05 33.47 8.31
CA ILE A 351 -10.96 32.57 7.60
C ILE A 351 -11.34 33.12 6.22
N SER A 352 -11.54 34.44 6.10
CA SER A 352 -11.88 35.05 4.81
C SER A 352 -10.81 34.79 3.74
N LYS A 353 -9.55 34.62 4.13
CA LYS A 353 -8.40 34.31 3.26
C LYS A 353 -8.38 32.85 2.80
N LEU A 354 -9.18 31.97 3.42
CA LEU A 354 -9.30 30.55 3.06
C LEU A 354 -10.41 30.28 2.04
N LYS A 355 -11.24 31.29 1.74
CA LYS A 355 -12.27 31.20 0.71
C LYS A 355 -11.63 30.89 -0.66
N GLY A 356 -12.25 29.98 -1.40
CA GLY A 356 -11.80 29.45 -2.68
C GLY A 356 -10.94 28.19 -2.59
N LEU A 357 -10.54 27.73 -1.40
CA LEU A 357 -9.56 26.65 -1.24
C LEU A 357 -10.15 25.26 -0.92
N ASN A 358 -11.48 25.12 -0.98
CA ASN A 358 -12.21 23.86 -0.76
C ASN A 358 -11.85 23.20 0.58
N MET A 359 -11.69 24.03 1.62
CA MET A 359 -11.43 23.56 2.98
C MET A 359 -12.75 23.40 3.75
N THR A 360 -12.77 22.43 4.64
CA THR A 360 -13.90 22.16 5.53
C THR A 360 -13.40 22.11 6.97
N TRP A 361 -14.10 22.82 7.86
CA TRP A 361 -13.97 22.60 9.29
C TRP A 361 -14.91 21.48 9.70
N GLU A 362 -14.38 20.48 10.39
CA GLU A 362 -15.10 19.29 10.83
C GLU A 362 -15.12 19.23 12.35
N ILE A 363 -16.30 18.98 12.91
CA ILE A 363 -16.51 18.71 14.33
C ILE A 363 -17.14 17.32 14.43
N TYR A 364 -16.38 16.36 14.97
CA TYR A 364 -16.79 14.97 15.06
C TYR A 364 -17.27 14.60 16.46
N ASP A 365 -18.45 14.02 16.54
CA ASP A 365 -19.08 13.45 17.72
C ASP A 365 -19.08 11.93 17.61
N GLU A 366 -18.25 11.25 18.39
CA GLU A 366 -18.14 9.78 18.34
C GLU A 366 -19.30 9.08 19.06
N GLU A 367 -19.96 9.74 20.01
CA GLU A 367 -21.09 9.13 20.71
C GLU A 367 -22.32 9.03 19.80
N LEU A 368 -22.51 10.04 18.95
CA LEU A 368 -23.59 10.09 17.96
C LEU A 368 -23.17 9.53 16.58
N ASP A 369 -21.87 9.29 16.39
CA ASP A 369 -21.24 9.02 15.09
C ASP A 369 -21.63 10.05 14.02
N GLU A 370 -21.62 11.32 14.41
CA GLU A 370 -22.05 12.46 13.59
C GLU A 370 -20.89 13.43 13.32
N THR A 371 -20.80 13.94 12.09
CA THR A 371 -19.83 14.97 11.73
C THR A 371 -20.56 16.24 11.30
N PHE A 372 -20.36 17.32 12.05
CA PHE A 372 -20.79 18.65 11.65
C PHE A 372 -19.73 19.27 10.75
N GLN A 373 -20.13 19.85 9.63
CA GLN A 373 -19.21 20.43 8.65
C GLN A 373 -19.52 21.91 8.40
N PHE A 374 -18.48 22.73 8.34
CA PHE A 374 -18.54 24.11 7.88
C PHE A 374 -17.64 24.26 6.65
N ASN A 375 -18.25 24.50 5.49
CA ASN A 375 -17.53 24.63 4.23
C ASN A 375 -17.21 26.11 3.99
N PHE A 376 -15.93 26.46 3.89
CA PHE A 376 -15.50 27.86 3.69
C PHE A 376 -15.90 28.44 2.33
N ASN A 377 -16.27 27.59 1.36
CA ASN A 377 -16.72 27.99 0.03
C ASN A 377 -18.25 27.97 -0.12
N GLY A 378 -18.98 27.39 0.83
CA GLY A 378 -20.43 27.23 0.77
C GLY A 378 -21.19 28.42 1.35
N GLU A 379 -22.49 28.48 1.04
CA GLU A 379 -23.44 29.26 1.83
C GLU A 379 -23.61 28.56 3.19
N ASN A 380 -23.26 29.26 4.27
CA ASN A 380 -23.42 28.76 5.63
C ASN A 380 -24.55 29.55 6.31
N GLU A 381 -25.41 28.86 7.05
CA GLU A 381 -26.56 29.46 7.76
C GLU A 381 -26.15 30.50 8.81
N MET A 382 -24.90 30.44 9.27
CA MET A 382 -24.35 31.37 10.26
C MET A 382 -22.85 31.61 10.04
N PRO A 383 -22.29 32.71 10.58
CA PRO A 383 -20.85 32.94 10.59
C PRO A 383 -20.08 31.85 11.34
N PHE A 384 -18.82 31.62 10.97
CA PHE A 384 -18.00 30.55 11.54
C PHE A 384 -17.94 30.56 13.08
N CYS A 385 -17.71 31.71 13.70
CA CYS A 385 -17.61 31.77 15.17
C CYS A 385 -18.92 31.35 15.86
N LYS A 386 -20.08 31.64 15.26
CA LYS A 386 -21.39 31.18 15.76
C LYS A 386 -21.62 29.69 15.53
N TYR A 387 -21.19 29.18 14.39
CA TYR A 387 -21.14 27.76 14.13
C TYR A 387 -20.26 27.05 15.18
N PHE A 388 -19.07 27.57 15.43
CA PHE A 388 -18.12 27.01 16.39
C PHE A 388 -18.70 26.99 17.81
N GLU A 389 -19.25 28.11 18.30
CA GLU A 389 -19.91 28.18 19.62
C GLU A 389 -21.06 27.16 19.77
N LYS A 390 -21.79 26.89 18.68
CA LYS A 390 -22.94 25.97 18.69
C LYS A 390 -22.52 24.50 18.70
N TYR A 391 -21.50 24.15 17.92
CA TYR A 391 -21.18 22.74 17.64
C TYR A 391 -19.91 22.24 18.33
N ASP A 392 -18.93 23.10 18.60
CA ASP A 392 -17.69 22.71 19.27
C ASP A 392 -17.92 22.68 20.79
N ILE A 393 -18.13 21.49 21.34
CA ILE A 393 -18.32 21.27 22.79
C ILE A 393 -17.39 20.17 23.29
N ASP A 394 -17.21 20.07 24.61
CA ASP A 394 -16.48 18.97 25.22
C ASP A 394 -17.12 17.62 24.84
N GLY A 395 -16.31 16.60 24.59
CA GLY A 395 -16.73 15.33 23.98
C GLY A 395 -16.42 15.20 22.48
N ARG A 396 -16.23 16.32 21.77
CA ARG A 396 -16.03 16.33 20.31
C ARG A 396 -14.60 16.56 19.89
N GLU A 397 -14.23 16.13 18.69
CA GLU A 397 -12.96 16.51 18.04
C GLU A 397 -13.22 17.63 17.05
N SER A 398 -12.23 18.51 16.83
CA SER A 398 -12.41 19.72 16.02
C SER A 398 -11.17 20.04 15.21
N TYR A 399 -11.31 20.12 13.90
CA TYR A 399 -10.18 20.33 13.00
C TYR A 399 -10.61 20.86 11.64
N LEU A 400 -9.72 21.64 11.04
CA LEU A 400 -9.78 22.03 9.63
C LEU A 400 -8.99 21.04 8.79
N VAL A 401 -9.58 20.54 7.71
CA VAL A 401 -8.94 19.55 6.82
C VAL A 401 -8.79 20.05 5.39
N ILE A 402 -7.64 19.74 4.81
CA ILE A 402 -7.38 19.77 3.36
C ILE A 402 -7.13 18.33 2.95
N PHE A 403 -7.97 17.83 2.04
CA PHE A 403 -7.94 16.45 1.58
C PHE A 403 -7.35 16.31 0.18
N TYR A 404 -6.40 15.39 0.03
CA TYR A 404 -5.90 14.93 -1.26
C TYR A 404 -6.30 13.47 -1.47
N LYS A 405 -7.01 13.22 -2.57
CA LYS A 405 -7.22 11.87 -3.07
C LYS A 405 -5.89 11.18 -3.38
N PRO A 406 -5.80 9.84 -3.26
CA PRO A 406 -4.57 9.09 -3.51
C PRO A 406 -3.94 9.32 -4.88
N ASP A 407 -4.78 9.50 -5.91
CA ASP A 407 -4.40 9.70 -7.30
C ASP A 407 -4.12 11.18 -7.66
N ASN A 408 -4.16 12.09 -6.69
CA ASN A 408 -3.93 13.51 -6.95
C ASN A 408 -2.47 13.76 -7.39
N PRO A 409 -2.21 14.32 -8.59
CA PRO A 409 -0.86 14.51 -9.12
C PRO A 409 0.06 15.34 -8.22
N THR A 410 -0.51 16.21 -7.38
CA THR A 410 0.24 17.09 -6.47
C THR A 410 0.99 16.31 -5.40
N ILE A 411 0.45 15.15 -5.00
CA ILE A 411 1.08 14.26 -4.00
C ILE A 411 1.81 13.08 -4.63
N LYS A 412 2.02 13.09 -5.96
CA LYS A 412 2.68 11.99 -6.67
C LYS A 412 4.09 11.70 -6.16
N ASN A 413 4.85 12.73 -5.81
CA ASN A 413 6.23 12.57 -5.34
C ASN A 413 6.47 13.35 -4.04
N ILE A 414 7.53 12.99 -3.32
CA ILE A 414 7.89 13.58 -2.03
C ILE A 414 8.07 15.11 -2.10
N ASP A 415 8.59 15.65 -3.19
CA ASP A 415 8.84 17.08 -3.31
C ASP A 415 7.54 17.86 -3.49
N GLY A 416 6.61 17.34 -4.29
CA GLY A 416 5.24 17.85 -4.41
C GLY A 416 4.52 17.86 -3.05
N ILE A 417 4.58 16.75 -2.31
CA ILE A 417 4.04 16.66 -0.95
C ILE A 417 4.66 17.70 -0.02
N CYS A 418 5.99 17.81 0.01
CA CYS A 418 6.70 18.77 0.86
C CYS A 418 6.31 20.22 0.55
N ASN A 419 6.19 20.56 -0.73
CA ASN A 419 5.81 21.89 -1.18
C ASN A 419 4.39 22.25 -0.72
N GLU A 420 3.42 21.34 -0.88
CA GLU A 420 2.05 21.60 -0.42
C GLU A 420 1.96 21.69 1.10
N ILE A 421 2.66 20.84 1.85
CA ILE A 421 2.69 20.93 3.32
C ILE A 421 3.22 22.30 3.76
N ILE A 422 4.35 22.77 3.22
CA ILE A 422 4.92 24.07 3.59
C ILE A 422 3.96 25.21 3.23
N LYS A 423 3.37 25.17 2.03
CA LYS A 423 2.38 26.14 1.56
C LYS A 423 1.21 26.25 2.53
N TYR A 424 0.60 25.12 2.89
CA TYR A 424 -0.58 25.14 3.76
C TYR A 424 -0.25 25.38 5.23
N ILE A 425 0.90 24.95 5.75
CA ILE A 425 1.36 25.36 7.08
C ILE A 425 1.47 26.89 7.14
N LYS A 426 2.09 27.53 6.13
CA LYS A 426 2.20 29.00 6.09
C LYS A 426 0.83 29.68 6.00
N LEU A 427 -0.08 29.13 5.21
CA LEU A 427 -1.42 29.67 5.04
C LEU A 427 -2.26 29.55 6.33
N LEU A 428 -2.17 28.42 7.02
CA LEU A 428 -2.98 28.13 8.22
C LEU A 428 -2.39 28.73 9.50
N LEU A 429 -1.10 29.09 9.50
CA LEU A 429 -0.41 29.59 10.69
C LEU A 429 -1.03 30.87 11.29
N PRO A 430 -1.46 31.90 10.52
CA PRO A 430 -2.14 33.06 11.07
C PRO A 430 -3.45 32.69 11.78
N LEU A 431 -4.26 31.82 11.17
CA LEU A 431 -5.50 31.31 11.77
C LEU A 431 -5.18 30.52 13.05
N TYR A 432 -4.22 29.60 13.00
CA TYR A 432 -3.73 28.88 14.17
C TYR A 432 -3.36 29.83 15.31
N ASN A 433 -2.51 30.83 15.07
CA ASN A 433 -2.09 31.80 16.07
C ASN A 433 -3.22 32.71 16.57
N SER A 434 -4.33 32.83 15.84
CA SER A 434 -5.52 33.55 16.32
C SER A 434 -6.38 32.71 17.28
N MET A 435 -6.23 31.38 17.25
CA MET A 435 -7.08 30.44 17.98
C MET A 435 -6.41 29.80 19.19
N VAL A 436 -5.10 29.95 19.36
CA VAL A 436 -4.36 29.27 20.43
C VAL A 436 -3.87 30.20 21.52
N TYR A 437 -3.80 29.67 22.74
CA TYR A 437 -3.20 30.37 23.87
C TYR A 437 -1.70 30.06 23.95
N ARG A 438 -0.84 31.09 23.85
CA ARG A 438 0.62 30.92 23.99
C ARG A 438 1.12 31.69 25.23
N PRO A 439 1.63 31.02 26.27
CA PRO A 439 2.16 31.70 27.45
C PRO A 439 3.47 32.43 27.10
N LYS A 440 3.78 33.50 27.82
CA LYS A 440 5.11 34.13 27.77
C LYS A 440 6.09 33.23 28.53
N VAL A 441 7.11 32.72 27.83
CA VAL A 441 8.13 31.78 28.35
C VAL A 441 9.54 32.30 28.17
#